data_AF-A0A7G8BLI2-F1
#
_entry.id   AF-A0A7G8BLI2-F1
#
_cell.length_a   1.000
_cell.length_b   1.000
_cell.length_c   1.000
_cell.angle_alpha   90.00
_cell.angle_beta   90.00
_cell.angle_gamma   90.00
#
_symmetry.space_group_name_H-M   'P 1'
#
loop_
_entity.id
_entity.type
_entity.pdbx_description
1 polymer ?
#
loop_
_entity_poly.entity_id
_entity_poly.type
_entity_poly.pdbx_seq_one_letter_code
_entity_poly.pdbx_strand_id
1 'polypeptide(L)'
;MHHRKLFLLAILTVAMLSVLRPVSAEVAINIGVPPTCPYGYFDYAPYNCAPYGYYGPEWFSGGVFIGVGPWFHGSQGFYGHVDNRFDPNHGYRGPLPEHGDRAFNHFHGNEIRDGRGHVGGGGHGGGHR
;
A
#
# COMPACT_ATOMS: atom_id res chain seq x y z
N MET A 1 24.45 39.35 41.09
CA MET A 1 23.69 38.12 41.48
C MET A 1 22.72 37.62 40.40
N HIS A 2 22.28 38.44 39.44
CA HIS A 2 21.37 38.01 38.36
C HIS A 2 21.99 37.06 37.33
N HIS A 3 23.27 37.22 36.98
CA HIS A 3 23.91 36.36 35.98
C HIS A 3 24.04 34.90 36.42
N ARG A 4 24.31 34.64 37.71
CA ARG A 4 24.34 33.27 38.26
C ARG A 4 22.97 32.59 38.18
N LYS A 5 21.88 33.33 38.39
CA LYS A 5 20.51 32.81 38.26
C LYS A 5 20.14 32.51 36.80
N LEU A 6 20.57 33.36 35.87
CA LEU A 6 20.37 33.16 34.43
C LEU A 6 21.16 31.95 33.90
N PHE A 7 22.40 31.78 34.34
CA PHE A 7 23.20 30.60 34.00
C PHE A 7 22.60 29.30 34.54
N LEU A 8 22.10 29.30 35.78
CA LEU A 8 21.43 28.14 36.36
C LEU A 8 20.14 27.78 35.62
N LEU A 9 19.35 28.77 35.21
CA LEU A 9 18.15 28.53 34.38
C LEU A 9 18.52 27.92 33.02
N ALA A 10 19.55 28.43 32.36
CA ALA A 10 19.99 27.93 31.06
C ALA A 10 20.50 26.48 31.13
N ILE A 11 21.21 26.12 32.21
CA ILE A 11 21.65 24.74 32.43
C ILE A 11 20.44 23.83 32.68
N LEU A 12 19.45 24.29 33.45
CA LEU A 12 18.25 23.51 33.75
C LEU A 12 17.41 23.24 32.49
N THR A 13 17.24 24.23 31.61
CA THR A 13 16.49 24.06 30.37
C THR A 13 17.20 23.12 29.40
N VAL A 14 18.51 23.26 29.22
CA VAL A 14 19.32 22.36 28.38
C VAL A 14 19.29 20.93 28.93
N ALA A 15 19.38 20.75 30.25
CA ALA A 15 19.26 19.43 30.88
C ALA A 15 17.89 18.80 30.62
N MET A 16 16.81 19.57 30.66
CA MET A 16 15.45 19.07 30.45
C MET A 16 15.17 18.70 28.98
N LEU A 17 15.72 19.45 28.02
CA LEU A 17 15.65 19.13 26.58
C LEU A 17 16.39 17.84 26.22
N SER A 18 17.45 17.49 26.96
CA SER A 18 18.25 16.27 26.78
C SER A 18 17.48 14.97 27.08
N VAL A 19 16.30 15.06 27.72
CA VAL A 19 15.48 13.90 28.15
C VAL A 19 14.37 13.56 27.15
N LEU A 20 14.19 14.36 26.09
CA LEU A 20 13.21 14.06 25.04
C LEU A 20 13.67 12.82 24.26
N ARG A 21 13.09 11.66 24.62
CA ARG A 21 13.28 10.43 23.86
C ARG A 21 12.49 10.52 22.55
N PRO A 22 13.07 10.14 21.40
CA PRO A 22 12.27 9.94 20.21
C PRO A 22 11.26 8.82 20.49
N VAL A 23 9.97 9.15 20.45
CA VAL A 23 8.90 8.15 20.39
C VAL A 23 8.90 7.63 18.96
N SER A 24 9.24 6.35 18.80
CA SER A 24 8.95 5.62 17.58
C SER A 24 7.47 5.27 17.61
N ALA A 25 6.66 5.87 16.73
CA ALA A 25 5.31 5.39 16.49
C ALA A 25 5.41 4.10 15.67
N GLU A 26 5.35 2.95 16.33
CA GLU A 26 5.19 1.66 15.65
C GLU A 26 3.73 1.50 15.25
N VAL A 27 3.43 1.54 13.96
CA VAL A 27 2.11 1.15 13.44
C VAL A 27 2.11 -0.37 13.35
N ALA A 28 1.63 -1.05 14.39
CA ALA A 28 1.44 -2.48 14.37
C ALA A 28 0.31 -2.84 13.38
N ILE A 29 0.68 -3.35 12.21
CA ILE A 29 -0.29 -3.87 11.24
C ILE A 29 -0.64 -5.29 11.66
N ASN A 30 -1.76 -5.44 12.37
CA ASN A 30 -2.30 -6.75 12.70
C ASN A 30 -2.93 -7.32 11.42
N ILE A 31 -2.32 -8.37 10.85
CA ILE A 31 -2.84 -9.04 9.65
C ILE A 31 -4.07 -9.85 10.09
N GLY A 32 -5.22 -9.16 10.15
CA GLY A 32 -6.51 -9.71 10.54
C GLY A 32 -7.20 -10.43 9.39
N VAL A 33 -8.53 -10.32 9.31
CA VAL A 33 -9.30 -10.74 8.13
C VAL A 33 -8.95 -9.86 6.91
N PRO A 34 -9.04 -10.38 5.67
CA PRO A 34 -8.77 -9.58 4.48
C PRO A 34 -9.73 -8.38 4.40
N PRO A 35 -9.27 -7.22 3.90
CA PRO A 35 -10.12 -6.06 3.67
C PRO A 35 -11.33 -6.41 2.80
N THR A 36 -12.51 -5.93 3.18
CA THR A 36 -13.73 -6.06 2.36
C THR A 36 -13.81 -4.88 1.41
N CYS A 37 -13.24 -5.04 0.21
CA CYS A 37 -13.19 -4.00 -0.83
C CYS A 37 -13.91 -4.47 -2.09
N PRO A 38 -14.65 -3.59 -2.80
CA PRO A 38 -15.42 -3.98 -3.99
C PRO A 38 -14.59 -4.65 -5.09
N TYR A 39 -13.34 -4.23 -5.27
CA TYR A 39 -12.45 -4.67 -6.36
C TYR A 39 -11.13 -5.25 -5.87
N GLY A 40 -11.08 -5.63 -4.59
CA GLY A 40 -9.85 -6.02 -3.93
C GLY A 40 -9.08 -4.86 -3.31
N TYR A 41 -7.89 -5.17 -2.83
CA TYR A 41 -7.03 -4.30 -2.03
C TYR A 41 -5.60 -4.41 -2.52
N PHE A 42 -4.79 -3.36 -2.32
CA PHE A 42 -3.38 -3.38 -2.70
C PHE A 42 -2.62 -4.53 -2.02
N ASP A 43 -1.63 -5.08 -2.70
CA ASP A 43 -0.81 -6.21 -2.21
C ASP A 43 0.24 -5.81 -1.16
N TYR A 44 0.29 -4.53 -0.81
CA TYR A 44 1.16 -3.95 0.20
C TYR A 44 0.37 -3.30 1.34
N ALA A 45 0.97 -3.29 2.54
CA ALA A 45 0.37 -2.66 3.71
C ALA A 45 0.20 -1.13 3.51
N PRO A 46 -0.90 -0.52 3.99
CA PRO A 46 -1.89 -1.09 4.93
C PRO A 46 -3.05 -1.86 4.25
N TYR A 47 -2.89 -2.32 3.01
CA TYR A 47 -3.89 -3.10 2.27
C TYR A 47 -5.18 -2.29 2.03
N ASN A 48 -5.04 -1.03 1.62
CA ASN A 48 -6.17 -0.17 1.26
C ASN A 48 -6.93 -0.72 0.03
N CYS A 49 -8.21 -0.37 -0.10
CA CYS A 49 -9.00 -0.75 -1.28
C CYS A 49 -8.38 -0.20 -2.57
N ALA A 50 -8.21 -1.08 -3.54
CA ALA A 50 -7.69 -0.72 -4.85
C ALA A 50 -8.85 -0.27 -5.75
N PRO A 51 -8.66 0.77 -6.58
CA PRO A 51 -9.69 1.23 -7.50
C PRO A 51 -9.99 0.21 -8.59
N TYR A 52 -11.16 0.38 -9.19
CA TYR A 52 -11.54 -0.42 -10.34
C TYR A 52 -10.49 -0.29 -11.47
N GLY A 53 -10.09 -1.42 -12.05
CA GLY A 53 -9.07 -1.46 -13.11
C GLY A 53 -7.65 -1.74 -12.62
N TYR A 54 -7.38 -1.73 -11.31
CA TYR A 54 -6.07 -2.11 -10.78
C TYR A 54 -5.77 -3.59 -11.03
N TYR A 55 -6.70 -4.49 -10.73
CA TYR A 55 -6.55 -5.93 -10.99
C TYR A 55 -7.17 -6.36 -12.31
N GLY A 56 -6.46 -7.22 -13.04
CA GLY A 56 -6.97 -7.90 -14.24
C GLY A 56 -7.97 -9.02 -13.93
N PRO A 57 -8.70 -9.54 -14.95
CA PRO A 57 -9.71 -10.58 -14.78
C PRO A 57 -9.22 -11.86 -14.08
N GLU A 58 -7.93 -12.17 -14.15
CA GLU A 58 -7.30 -13.35 -13.54
C GLU A 58 -7.42 -13.36 -12.00
N TRP A 59 -7.62 -12.19 -11.40
CA TRP A 59 -7.81 -12.02 -9.96
C TRP A 59 -9.27 -12.19 -9.51
N PHE A 60 -10.17 -12.52 -10.42
CA PHE A 60 -11.60 -12.64 -10.14
C PHE A 60 -12.14 -14.02 -10.53
N SER A 61 -12.91 -14.64 -9.65
CA SER A 61 -13.66 -15.86 -9.93
C SER A 61 -15.15 -15.56 -9.85
N GLY A 62 -15.87 -15.67 -10.96
CA GLY A 62 -17.29 -15.30 -11.02
C GLY A 62 -17.55 -13.82 -10.68
N GLY A 63 -16.58 -12.94 -10.91
CA GLY A 63 -16.66 -11.51 -10.56
C GLY A 63 -16.27 -11.18 -9.11
N VAL A 64 -15.91 -12.18 -8.30
CA VAL A 64 -15.47 -12.00 -6.90
C VAL A 64 -13.95 -11.98 -6.86
N PHE A 65 -13.36 -10.96 -6.24
CA PHE A 65 -11.91 -10.87 -6.02
C PHE A 65 -11.44 -12.04 -5.16
N ILE A 66 -10.44 -12.78 -5.64
CA ILE A 66 -9.98 -14.02 -4.99
C ILE A 66 -8.93 -13.77 -3.89
N GLY A 67 -8.35 -12.58 -3.86
CA GLY A 67 -7.37 -12.16 -2.85
C GLY A 67 -5.98 -11.89 -3.43
N VAL A 68 -5.13 -11.30 -2.58
CA VAL A 68 -3.69 -11.17 -2.79
C VAL A 68 -2.97 -11.12 -1.44
N GLY A 69 -1.65 -11.27 -1.45
CA GLY A 69 -0.76 -10.99 -0.34
C GLY A 69 -0.91 -12.02 0.78
N PRO A 70 -0.97 -11.61 2.06
CA PRO A 70 -1.00 -12.53 3.19
C PRO A 70 -2.20 -13.50 3.23
N TRP A 71 -3.29 -13.17 2.53
CA TRP A 71 -4.54 -13.93 2.56
C TRP A 71 -4.72 -14.87 1.38
N PHE A 72 -4.01 -14.63 0.27
CA PHE A 72 -4.12 -15.43 -0.93
C PHE A 72 -2.76 -15.52 -1.60
N HIS A 73 -2.20 -16.72 -1.64
CA HIS A 73 -0.91 -16.96 -2.28
C HIS A 73 -1.02 -17.41 -3.73
N GLY A 74 -2.25 -17.64 -4.24
CA GLY A 74 -2.50 -18.25 -5.53
C GLY A 74 -2.29 -19.77 -5.56
N SER A 75 -2.77 -20.41 -6.62
CA SER A 75 -2.32 -21.75 -6.99
C SER A 75 -0.83 -21.73 -7.36
N GLN A 76 -0.17 -22.89 -7.40
CA GLN A 76 1.22 -22.93 -7.87
C GLN A 76 1.33 -22.33 -9.28
N GLY A 77 2.23 -21.35 -9.43
CA GLY A 77 2.42 -20.63 -10.69
C GLY A 77 1.32 -19.62 -11.04
N PHE A 78 0.47 -19.22 -10.10
CA PHE A 78 -0.49 -18.14 -10.35
C PHE A 78 0.24 -16.82 -10.61
N TYR A 79 -0.14 -16.18 -11.72
CA TYR A 79 0.23 -14.82 -12.08
C TYR A 79 -0.99 -14.13 -12.67
N GLY A 80 -1.21 -12.88 -12.26
CA GLY A 80 -2.28 -12.07 -12.81
C GLY A 80 -1.78 -10.68 -13.16
N HIS A 81 -2.44 -10.05 -14.14
CA HIS A 81 -2.07 -8.71 -14.55
C HIS A 81 -2.55 -7.67 -13.53
N VAL A 82 -1.77 -6.60 -13.41
CA VAL A 82 -2.07 -5.41 -12.63
C VAL A 82 -1.84 -4.18 -13.52
N ASP A 83 -2.65 -3.15 -13.34
CA ASP A 83 -2.41 -1.82 -13.89
C ASP A 83 -1.91 -0.90 -12.77
N ASN A 84 -0.59 -0.84 -12.60
CA ASN A 84 0.04 -0.06 -11.53
C ASN A 84 -0.14 1.46 -11.71
N ARG A 85 -0.66 1.95 -12.84
CA ARG A 85 -1.04 3.38 -13.00
C ARG A 85 -2.16 3.80 -12.06
N PHE A 86 -2.89 2.83 -11.51
CA PHE A 86 -3.92 3.03 -10.49
C PHE A 86 -3.39 2.95 -9.05
N ASP A 87 -2.07 2.78 -8.87
CA ASP A 87 -1.43 2.75 -7.57
C ASP A 87 -1.03 4.18 -7.11
N PRO A 88 -1.44 4.62 -5.90
CA PRO A 88 -1.00 5.89 -5.33
C PRO A 88 0.53 6.06 -5.24
N ASN A 89 1.28 4.99 -5.00
CA ASN A 89 2.74 4.98 -4.99
C ASN A 89 3.34 5.24 -6.37
N HIS A 90 2.57 4.97 -7.44
CA HIS A 90 2.93 5.26 -8.83
C HIS A 90 2.31 6.58 -9.33
N GLY A 91 1.77 7.41 -8.42
CA GLY A 91 1.27 8.74 -8.74
C GLY A 91 -0.22 8.81 -9.06
N TYR A 92 -0.97 7.71 -8.89
CA TYR A 92 -2.42 7.76 -9.00
C TYR A 92 -3.04 8.71 -7.96
N ARG A 93 -3.94 9.58 -8.42
CA ARG A 93 -4.67 10.55 -7.58
C ARG A 93 -6.18 10.53 -7.84
N GLY A 94 -6.66 9.49 -8.52
CA GLY A 94 -8.08 9.33 -8.81
C GLY A 94 -8.87 8.87 -7.58
N PRO A 95 -10.20 8.77 -7.73
CA PRO A 95 -11.06 8.30 -6.65
C PRO A 95 -10.73 6.84 -6.29
N LEU A 96 -10.67 6.57 -4.98
CA LEU A 96 -10.72 5.21 -4.45
C LEU A 96 -12.17 4.74 -4.40
N PRO A 97 -12.43 3.43 -4.45
CA PRO A 97 -13.79 2.94 -4.61
C PRO A 97 -14.59 3.11 -3.31
N GLU A 98 -15.86 3.44 -3.46
CA GLU A 98 -16.85 3.53 -2.39
C GLU A 98 -17.71 2.26 -2.31
N HIS A 99 -18.50 2.15 -1.25
CA HIS A 99 -19.42 1.02 -1.07
C HIS A 99 -20.50 1.01 -2.16
N GLY A 100 -20.49 -0.01 -3.02
CA GLY A 100 -21.51 -0.20 -4.06
C GLY A 100 -21.09 0.19 -5.48
N ASP A 101 -19.82 0.52 -5.71
CA ASP A 101 -19.30 0.74 -7.05
C ASP A 101 -19.50 -0.50 -7.95
N ARG A 102 -19.76 -0.28 -9.25
CA ARG A 102 -19.96 -1.33 -10.26
C ARG A 102 -18.80 -1.39 -11.25
N ALA A 103 -18.43 -2.60 -11.65
CA ALA A 103 -17.35 -2.86 -12.59
C ALA A 103 -17.63 -2.29 -14.00
N PHE A 104 -16.58 -1.79 -14.67
CA PHE A 104 -16.62 -1.24 -16.04
C PHE A 104 -15.75 -2.04 -17.02
N ASN A 105 -16.04 -2.02 -18.31
CA ASN A 105 -15.25 -2.80 -19.27
C ASN A 105 -13.91 -2.11 -19.64
N HIS A 106 -12.94 -2.94 -20.05
CA HIS A 106 -11.59 -2.62 -20.58
C HIS A 106 -10.46 -2.44 -19.53
N PHE A 107 -9.87 -3.57 -19.15
CA PHE A 107 -8.63 -3.62 -18.35
C PHE A 107 -7.38 -3.42 -19.23
N HIS A 108 -6.39 -2.68 -18.72
CA HIS A 108 -5.14 -2.38 -19.40
C HIS A 108 -3.93 -2.63 -18.50
N GLY A 109 -3.65 -3.90 -18.21
CA GLY A 109 -2.50 -4.28 -17.38
C GLY A 109 -1.17 -3.83 -17.98
N ASN A 110 -0.28 -3.37 -17.10
CA ASN A 110 1.10 -2.99 -17.44
C ASN A 110 2.15 -3.72 -16.58
N GLU A 111 1.69 -4.59 -15.68
CA GLU A 111 2.54 -5.37 -14.79
C GLU A 111 1.89 -6.74 -14.54
N ILE A 112 2.71 -7.72 -14.17
CA ILE A 112 2.26 -9.06 -13.80
C ILE A 112 2.73 -9.32 -12.37
N ARG A 113 1.85 -9.84 -11.51
CA ARG A 113 2.19 -10.19 -10.13
C ARG A 113 1.77 -11.60 -9.76
N ASP A 114 2.55 -12.26 -8.92
CA ASP A 114 2.16 -13.50 -8.26
C ASP A 114 1.16 -13.24 -7.13
N GLY A 115 0.55 -14.29 -6.57
CA GLY A 115 -0.41 -14.14 -5.47
C GLY A 115 0.18 -13.46 -4.23
N ARG A 116 1.51 -13.48 -4.05
CA ARG A 116 2.18 -12.84 -2.91
C ARG A 116 2.48 -11.35 -3.14
N GLY A 117 2.21 -10.83 -4.34
CA GLY A 117 2.51 -9.45 -4.72
C GLY A 117 3.90 -9.25 -5.32
N HIS A 118 4.63 -10.33 -5.63
CA HIS A 118 5.91 -10.20 -6.33
C HIS A 118 5.67 -9.98 -7.82
N VAL A 119 6.42 -9.05 -8.40
CA VAL A 119 6.41 -8.82 -9.84
C VAL A 119 6.98 -10.04 -10.57
N GLY A 120 6.20 -10.62 -11.48
CA GLY A 120 6.59 -11.74 -12.34
C GLY A 120 7.52 -11.28 -13.46
N GLY A 121 8.53 -12.08 -13.78
CA GLY A 121 9.53 -11.80 -14.82
C GLY A 121 8.91 -11.64 -16.21
N GLY A 122 8.65 -10.38 -16.59
CA GLY A 122 8.10 -10.00 -17.89
C GLY A 122 7.95 -8.49 -18.08
N GLY A 123 8.83 -7.69 -17.45
CA GLY A 123 8.91 -6.25 -17.69
C GLY A 123 9.53 -5.95 -19.06
N HIS A 124 8.73 -6.04 -20.13
CA HIS A 124 9.11 -5.53 -21.46
C HIS A 124 8.06 -4.56 -21.98
N GLY A 125 8.06 -3.35 -21.40
CA GLY A 125 7.37 -2.18 -21.93
C GLY A 125 8.37 -1.14 -22.45
N GLY A 126 8.65 -1.18 -23.77
CA GLY A 126 9.00 0.03 -24.54
C GLY A 126 10.46 0.47 -24.58
N GLY A 127 11.30 -0.26 -25.33
CA GLY A 127 12.52 0.33 -25.88
C GLY A 127 12.16 1.36 -26.95
N HIS A 128 12.37 2.64 -26.66
CA HIS A 128 12.37 3.70 -27.67
C HIS A 128 13.69 3.64 -28.46
N ARG A 129 13.59 3.41 -29.77
CA ARG A 129 14.52 3.94 -30.77
C ARG A 129 13.84 5.11 -31.46
#